data_AF-A0A354EPZ1-F1
#
_entry.id   AF-A0A354EPZ1-F1
#
_cell.length_a   1.000
_cell.length_b   1.000
_cell.length_c   1.000
_cell.angle_alpha   90.00
_cell.angle_beta   90.00
_cell.angle_gamma   90.00
#
_symmetry.space_group_name_H-M   'P 1'
#
loop_
_entity.id
_entity.type
_entity.pdbx_description
1 polymer ?
#
loop_
_entity_poly.entity_id
_entity_poly.type
_entity_poly.pdbx_seq_one_letter_code
_entity_poly.pdbx_strand_id
1 'polypeptide(L)'
;MAAAQGEPIATAGLDWFMNRDGREVSLAYGVANSDEVKLHLLCQAGSGALEITAASEKPAREIHLESGGDTERYAATSEPAVVHEGELLTARARTKDPVFLRFRRLGWIAAWSDDARELYVAHPPAKAGIEQFFAVCG
;
A
#
# COMPACT_ATOMS: atom_id res chain seq x y z
N MET A 1 14.66 8.69 24.62
CA MET A 1 13.20 8.76 24.85
C MET A 1 12.54 8.77 23.48
N ALA A 2 11.99 7.65 23.02
CA ALA A 2 11.27 7.60 21.75
C ALA A 2 9.82 8.02 22.02
N ALA A 3 9.40 9.14 21.44
CA ALA A 3 8.01 9.59 21.52
C ALA A 3 7.10 8.48 20.98
N ALA A 4 6.08 8.12 21.76
CA ALA A 4 4.91 7.45 21.21
C ALA A 4 4.30 8.43 20.21
N GLN A 5 4.69 8.33 18.94
CA GLN A 5 3.98 8.98 17.86
C GLN A 5 2.57 8.38 17.89
N GLY A 6 1.58 9.21 18.20
CA GLY A 6 0.18 8.79 18.21
C GLY A 6 -0.17 8.09 16.89
N GLU A 7 -1.18 7.21 16.92
CA GLU A 7 -1.65 6.59 15.69
C GLU A 7 -1.92 7.67 14.63
N PRO A 8 -1.35 7.53 13.42
CA PRO A 8 -1.53 8.52 12.38
C PRO A 8 -3.01 8.64 12.05
N ILE A 9 -3.45 9.86 11.72
CA ILE A 9 -4.86 10.18 11.48
C ILE A 9 -5.18 9.96 10.00
N ALA A 10 -6.35 9.38 9.73
CA ALA A 10 -6.83 9.18 8.37
C ALA A 10 -7.11 10.52 7.67
N THR A 11 -6.65 10.63 6.41
CA THR A 11 -6.87 11.82 5.58
C THR A 11 -8.28 11.79 5.02
N ALA A 12 -9.04 12.87 5.22
CA ALA A 12 -10.40 12.97 4.69
C ALA A 12 -10.41 12.79 3.15
N GLY A 13 -11.31 11.93 2.66
CA GLY A 13 -11.47 11.65 1.23
C GLY A 13 -10.54 10.56 0.66
N LEU A 14 -9.55 10.10 1.42
CA LEU A 14 -8.66 9.00 1.04
C LEU A 14 -8.87 7.79 1.95
N ASP A 15 -9.03 6.59 1.37
CA ASP A 15 -9.19 5.37 2.17
C ASP A 15 -8.71 4.13 1.42
N TRP A 16 -8.76 3.00 2.11
CA TRP A 16 -8.45 1.68 1.55
C TRP A 16 -9.70 0.97 1.03
N PHE A 17 -9.63 0.48 -0.21
CA PHE A 17 -10.70 -0.23 -0.89
C PHE A 17 -10.22 -1.61 -1.31
N MET A 18 -10.84 -2.65 -0.77
CA MET A 18 -10.59 -4.03 -1.18
C MET A 18 -11.56 -4.41 -2.29
N ASN A 19 -11.04 -4.96 -3.39
CA ASN A 19 -11.83 -5.54 -4.46
C ASN A 19 -11.38 -6.99 -4.70
N ARG A 20 -12.29 -7.79 -5.26
CA ARG A 20 -12.02 -9.18 -5.63
C ARG A 20 -12.71 -9.51 -6.92
N ASP A 21 -11.93 -9.98 -7.90
CA ASP A 21 -12.43 -10.51 -9.16
C ASP A 21 -11.92 -11.95 -9.35
N GLY A 22 -12.80 -12.92 -9.11
CA GLY A 22 -12.46 -14.34 -9.13
C GLY A 22 -11.36 -14.70 -8.13
N ARG A 23 -10.16 -14.99 -8.67
CA ARG A 23 -8.96 -15.33 -7.90
C ARG A 23 -8.05 -14.13 -7.66
N GLU A 24 -8.23 -13.05 -8.41
CA GLU A 24 -7.48 -11.83 -8.21
C GLU A 24 -8.11 -11.02 -7.08
N VAL A 25 -7.27 -10.51 -6.20
CA VAL A 25 -7.69 -9.69 -5.07
C VAL A 25 -6.80 -8.46 -5.05
N SER A 26 -7.44 -7.29 -4.96
CA SER A 26 -6.77 -6.01 -4.91
C SER A 26 -7.13 -5.25 -3.65
N LEU A 27 -6.19 -4.43 -3.20
CA LEU A 27 -6.36 -3.47 -2.12
C LEU A 27 -5.70 -2.17 -2.53
N ALA A 28 -6.52 -1.14 -2.78
CA ALA A 28 -6.08 0.15 -3.30
C ALA A 28 -6.31 1.26 -2.26
N TYR A 29 -5.33 2.14 -2.10
CA TYR A 29 -5.45 3.39 -1.36
C TYR A 29 -5.59 4.56 -2.34
N GLY A 30 -6.67 5.32 -2.20
CA GLY A 30 -6.99 6.37 -3.16
C GLY A 30 -8.27 7.12 -2.79
N VAL A 31 -8.77 7.91 -3.74
CA VAL A 31 -10.04 8.62 -3.60
C VAL A 31 -11.18 7.69 -4.00
N ALA A 32 -12.25 7.65 -3.21
CA ALA A 32 -13.42 6.83 -3.51
C ALA A 32 -14.01 7.18 -4.88
N ASN A 33 -14.28 6.16 -5.72
CA ASN A 33 -14.83 6.31 -7.07
C ASN A 33 -14.01 7.24 -7.99
N SER A 34 -12.68 7.22 -7.84
CA SER A 34 -11.74 7.95 -8.68
C SER A 34 -10.64 7.02 -9.19
N ASP A 35 -10.04 7.37 -10.33
CA ASP A 35 -8.85 6.71 -10.85
C ASP A 35 -7.58 7.14 -10.08
N GLU A 36 -7.70 8.08 -9.14
CA GLU A 36 -6.62 8.52 -8.25
C GLU A 36 -6.26 7.45 -7.21
N VAL A 37 -5.36 6.55 -7.60
CA VAL A 37 -4.78 5.51 -6.72
C VAL A 37 -3.33 5.84 -6.41
N LYS A 38 -3.00 5.94 -5.13
CA LYS A 38 -1.64 6.23 -4.65
C LYS A 38 -0.82 4.97 -4.43
N LEU A 39 -1.44 3.96 -3.83
CA LEU A 39 -0.82 2.67 -3.54
C LEU A 39 -1.82 1.56 -3.82
N HIS A 40 -1.37 0.53 -4.52
CA HIS A 40 -2.18 -0.62 -4.88
C HIS A 40 -1.40 -1.90 -4.58
N LEU A 41 -2.09 -2.84 -3.93
CA LEU A 41 -1.58 -4.17 -3.64
C LEU A 41 -2.44 -5.18 -4.38
N LEU A 42 -1.81 -6.01 -5.20
CA LEU A 42 -2.47 -7.04 -5.97
C LEU A 42 -1.95 -8.42 -5.58
N CYS A 43 -2.84 -9.40 -5.49
CA CYS A 43 -2.48 -10.78 -5.22
C CYS A 43 -3.39 -11.75 -5.97
N GLN A 44 -2.94 -13.01 -6.02
CA GLN A 44 -3.80 -14.14 -6.36
C GLN A 44 -4.14 -14.91 -5.09
N ALA A 45 -5.41 -15.28 -4.92
CA ALA A 45 -5.90 -15.96 -3.72
C ALA A 45 -5.06 -17.21 -3.39
N GLY A 46 -4.53 -17.24 -2.16
CA GLY A 46 -3.67 -18.30 -1.63
C GLY A 46 -2.24 -18.35 -2.18
N SER A 47 -1.77 -17.37 -2.96
CA SER A 47 -0.42 -17.40 -3.54
C SER A 47 0.66 -16.95 -2.55
N GLY A 48 0.32 -16.09 -1.60
CA GLY A 48 1.25 -15.39 -0.72
C GLY A 48 2.19 -14.40 -1.43
N ALA A 49 2.05 -14.22 -2.74
CA ALA A 49 2.79 -13.26 -3.55
C ALA A 49 1.98 -11.98 -3.70
N LEU A 50 2.64 -10.84 -3.51
CA LEU A 50 2.09 -9.51 -3.69
C LEU A 50 2.82 -8.79 -4.81
N GLU A 51 2.06 -8.10 -5.63
CA GLU A 51 2.55 -7.03 -6.47
C GLU A 51 2.17 -5.70 -5.82
N ILE A 52 3.13 -4.79 -5.74
CA ILE A 52 2.97 -3.45 -5.20
C ILE A 52 3.05 -2.50 -6.39
N THR A 53 2.05 -1.64 -6.52
CA THR A 53 2.05 -0.55 -7.49
C THR A 53 1.90 0.77 -6.75
N ALA A 54 2.84 1.69 -6.91
CA ALA A 54 2.80 3.00 -6.26
C ALA A 54 2.91 4.12 -7.31
N ALA A 55 2.08 5.15 -7.16
CA ALA A 55 2.21 6.37 -7.96
C ALA A 55 3.35 7.23 -7.41
N SER A 56 4.21 7.73 -8.31
CA SER A 56 5.34 8.58 -7.97
C SER A 56 5.42 9.77 -8.94
N GLU A 57 5.83 10.93 -8.46
CA GLU A 57 6.08 12.09 -9.33
C GLU A 57 7.37 11.95 -10.16
N LYS A 58 8.30 11.09 -9.70
CA LYS A 58 9.61 10.90 -10.31
C LYS A 58 9.93 9.42 -10.51
N PRO A 59 10.80 9.08 -11.48
CA PRO A 59 11.27 7.72 -11.63
C PRO A 59 12.07 7.26 -10.41
N ALA A 60 11.78 6.05 -9.94
CA ALA A 60 12.52 5.43 -8.84
C ALA A 60 12.82 3.96 -9.16
N ARG A 61 13.82 3.41 -8.48
CA ARG A 61 14.23 2.00 -8.63
C ARG A 61 13.83 1.12 -7.45
N GLU A 62 13.23 1.73 -6.45
CA GLU A 62 12.78 1.04 -5.25
C GLU A 62 11.50 1.66 -4.71
N ILE A 63 10.67 0.83 -4.09
CA ILE A 63 9.56 1.25 -3.24
C ILE A 63 9.98 0.99 -1.81
N HIS A 64 10.06 2.05 -1.01
CA HIS A 64 10.39 1.96 0.41
C HIS A 64 9.11 2.11 1.24
N LEU A 65 8.73 1.04 1.93
CA LEU A 65 7.53 0.98 2.75
C LEU A 65 7.87 0.93 4.24
N GLU A 66 7.01 1.53 5.05
CA GLU A 66 7.12 1.50 6.51
C GLU A 66 5.75 1.27 7.14
N SER A 67 5.67 0.43 8.17
CA SER A 67 4.50 0.33 9.04
C SER A 67 4.95 0.10 10.46
N GLY A 68 4.50 0.95 11.40
CA GLY A 68 4.65 0.73 12.83
C GLY A 68 6.07 0.47 13.36
N GLY A 69 7.10 0.96 12.67
CA GLY A 69 8.52 0.75 12.98
C GLY A 69 9.24 -0.29 12.11
N ASP A 70 8.50 -1.11 11.36
CA ASP A 70 9.06 -2.05 10.38
C ASP A 70 9.20 -1.34 9.03
N THR A 71 10.37 -1.48 8.40
CA THR A 71 10.70 -0.85 7.11
C THR A 71 11.20 -1.90 6.13
N GLU A 72 10.73 -1.85 4.88
CA GLU A 72 11.16 -2.75 3.82
C GLU A 72 11.41 -1.98 2.52
N ARG A 73 12.42 -2.40 1.74
CA ARG A 73 12.73 -1.83 0.42
C ARG A 73 12.58 -2.89 -0.65
N TYR A 74 11.76 -2.62 -1.65
CA TYR A 74 11.50 -3.52 -2.77
C TYR A 74 12.08 -2.95 -4.05
N ALA A 75 12.88 -3.74 -4.77
CA ALA A 75 13.34 -3.35 -6.09
C ALA A 75 12.12 -3.18 -7.02
N ALA A 76 12.05 -2.03 -7.69
CA ALA A 76 10.90 -1.61 -8.47
C ALA A 76 11.30 -1.24 -9.90
N THR A 77 10.37 -1.44 -10.83
CA THR A 77 10.44 -0.92 -12.18
C THR A 77 9.59 0.34 -12.28
N SER A 78 10.12 1.38 -12.90
CA SER A 78 9.40 2.63 -13.16
C SER A 78 8.94 2.66 -14.62
N GLU A 79 7.67 2.92 -14.83
CA GLU A 79 7.09 3.13 -16.15
C GLU A 79 6.26 4.43 -16.14
N PRO A 80 6.26 5.21 -17.23
CA PRO A 80 5.42 6.40 -17.31
C PRO A 80 3.95 6.06 -17.08
N ALA A 81 3.28 6.79 -16.20
CA ALA A 81 1.85 6.59 -15.96
C ALA A 81 1.07 6.95 -17.24
N VAL A 82 0.29 6.01 -17.78
CA VAL A 82 -0.46 6.21 -19.04
C VAL A 82 -1.68 7.11 -18.82
N VAL A 83 -2.21 7.14 -17.59
CA VAL A 83 -3.50 7.78 -17.25
C VAL A 83 -3.30 9.13 -16.54
N HIS A 84 -2.13 9.40 -15.97
CA HIS A 84 -1.85 10.58 -15.14
C HIS A 84 -0.44 11.11 -15.42
N GLU A 85 -0.14 12.35 -15.03
CA GLU A 85 1.25 12.83 -15.01
C GLU A 85 2.02 12.14 -13.86
N GLY A 86 3.19 11.57 -14.17
CA GLY A 86 4.05 10.90 -13.20
C GLY A 86 4.52 9.52 -13.68
N GLU A 87 4.97 8.73 -12.73
CA GLU A 87 5.55 7.40 -12.90
C GLU A 87 4.78 6.38 -12.06
N LEU A 88 4.68 5.17 -12.59
CA LEU A 88 4.12 4.02 -11.91
C LEU A 88 5.27 3.09 -11.52
N LEU A 89 5.46 2.92 -10.21
CA LEU A 89 6.46 2.02 -9.67
C LEU A 89 5.81 0.68 -9.39
N THR A 90 6.37 -0.40 -9.95
CA THR A 90 5.89 -1.77 -9.73
C THR A 90 6.97 -2.61 -9.08
N ALA A 91 6.64 -3.28 -7.97
CA ALA A 91 7.55 -4.15 -7.25
C ALA A 91 6.87 -5.45 -6.82
N ARG A 92 7.67 -6.47 -6.48
CA ARG A 92 7.18 -7.76 -5.97
C ARG A 92 7.53 -7.92 -4.50
N ALA A 93 6.59 -8.48 -3.74
CA ALA A 93 6.72 -8.73 -2.32
C ALA A 93 5.95 -9.98 -1.89
N ARG A 94 5.88 -10.23 -0.58
CA ARG A 94 5.15 -11.35 0.02
C ARG A 94 4.20 -10.84 1.09
N THR A 95 3.05 -11.49 1.22
CA THR A 95 2.07 -11.17 2.28
C THR A 95 2.62 -11.35 3.70
N LYS A 96 3.72 -12.11 3.83
CA LYS A 96 4.38 -12.42 5.10
C LYS A 96 5.56 -11.50 5.40
N ASP A 97 5.88 -10.52 4.54
CA ASP A 97 6.94 -9.57 4.86
C ASP A 97 6.53 -8.74 6.08
N PRO A 98 7.47 -8.44 7.01
CA PRO A 98 7.16 -7.80 8.29
C PRO A 98 6.31 -6.54 8.18
N VAL A 99 6.60 -5.68 7.20
CA VAL A 99 5.84 -4.44 6.95
C VAL A 99 4.36 -4.70 6.68
N PHE A 100 4.02 -5.77 5.96
CA PHE A 100 2.63 -6.11 5.63
C PHE A 100 1.90 -6.78 6.78
N LEU A 101 2.58 -7.61 7.56
CA LEU A 101 2.03 -8.15 8.81
C LEU A 101 1.70 -7.03 9.79
N ARG A 102 2.56 -6.02 9.87
CA ARG A 102 2.37 -4.84 10.70
C ARG A 102 1.26 -3.94 10.19
N PHE A 103 1.22 -3.70 8.87
CA PHE A 103 0.13 -2.96 8.21
C PHE A 103 -1.23 -3.61 8.47
N ARG A 104 -1.36 -4.93 8.30
CA ARG A 104 -2.59 -5.68 8.61
C ARG A 104 -3.09 -5.42 10.03
N ARG A 105 -2.18 -5.33 11.00
CA ARG A 105 -2.52 -5.13 12.41
C ARG A 105 -2.88 -3.68 12.73
N LEU A 106 -2.16 -2.71 12.15
CA LEU A 106 -2.30 -1.30 12.50
C LEU A 106 -3.33 -0.55 11.63
N GLY A 107 -3.56 -1.03 10.41
CA GLY A 107 -4.40 -0.36 9.42
C GLY A 107 -3.75 0.87 8.79
N TRP A 108 -2.41 0.99 8.87
CA TRP A 108 -1.68 2.03 8.16
C TRP A 108 -0.31 1.56 7.69
N ILE A 109 0.14 2.12 6.58
CA ILE A 109 1.47 1.95 6.00
C ILE A 109 1.89 3.31 5.44
N ALA A 110 3.19 3.52 5.28
CA ALA A 110 3.75 4.71 4.68
C ALA A 110 4.64 4.31 3.50
N ALA A 111 4.66 5.14 2.46
CA ALA A 111 5.70 5.10 1.44
C ALA A 111 6.65 6.27 1.64
N TRP A 112 7.93 6.01 1.42
CA TRP A 112 8.97 7.04 1.39
C TRP A 112 9.29 7.39 -0.06
N SER A 113 9.33 8.69 -0.34
CA SER A 113 9.77 9.27 -1.60
C SER A 113 10.77 10.37 -1.30
N ASP A 114 12.04 10.19 -1.67
CA ASP A 114 13.15 11.03 -1.24
C ASP A 114 13.16 11.17 0.30
N ASP A 115 12.94 12.39 0.82
CA ASP A 115 12.83 12.69 2.25
C ASP A 115 11.38 12.82 2.76
N ALA A 116 10.40 12.66 1.85
CA ALA A 116 8.98 12.76 2.18
C ALA A 116 8.42 11.39 2.58
N ARG A 117 7.69 11.37 3.70
CA ARG A 117 6.96 10.21 4.19
C ARG A 117 5.48 10.42 3.96
N GLU A 118 4.91 9.67 3.03
CA GLU A 118 3.47 9.71 2.75
C GLU A 118 2.76 8.60 3.54
N LEU A 119 1.77 8.97 4.34
CA LEU A 119 1.03 8.05 5.22
C LEU A 119 -0.30 7.65 4.59
N TYR A 120 -0.55 6.34 4.52
CA TYR A 120 -1.77 5.73 3.99
C TYR A 120 -2.54 5.05 5.11
N VAL A 121 -3.35 5.83 5.82
CA VAL A 121 -4.08 5.40 7.01
C VAL A 121 -5.51 5.02 6.65
N ALA A 122 -5.96 3.85 7.08
CA ALA A 122 -7.33 3.40 6.93
C ALA A 122 -8.29 4.09 7.90
N HIS A 123 -9.45 4.46 7.41
CA HIS A 123 -10.57 4.75 8.29
C HIS A 123 -11.04 3.46 8.99
N PRO A 124 -11.69 3.57 10.17
CA PRO A 124 -12.16 2.39 10.91
C PRO A 124 -12.95 1.37 10.07
N PRO A 125 -13.85 1.76 9.14
CA PRO A 125 -14.57 0.79 8.30
C PRO A 125 -13.67 0.01 7.34
N ALA A 126 -12.62 0.64 6.81
CA ALA A 126 -11.73 0.04 5.81
C ALA A 126 -10.74 -0.99 6.41
N LYS A 127 -10.50 -0.94 7.73
CA LYS A 127 -9.63 -1.91 8.42
C LYS A 127 -10.05 -3.37 8.20
N ALA A 128 -11.36 -3.63 8.12
CA ALA A 128 -11.89 -4.97 7.84
C ALA A 128 -11.50 -5.45 6.43
N GLY A 129 -11.50 -4.56 5.43
CA GLY A 129 -11.07 -4.88 4.07
C GLY A 129 -9.58 -5.21 3.98
N ILE A 130 -8.74 -4.50 4.73
CA ILE A 130 -7.30 -4.82 4.82
C ILE A 130 -7.10 -6.23 5.41
N GLU A 131 -7.78 -6.53 6.51
CA GLU A 131 -7.67 -7.82 7.18
C GLU A 131 -8.13 -8.97 6.27
N GLN A 132 -9.25 -8.77 5.58
CA GLN A 132 -9.81 -9.74 4.64
C GLN A 132 -8.90 -9.94 3.41
N PHE A 133 -8.29 -8.88 2.87
CA PHE A 133 -7.32 -8.97 1.78
C PHE A 133 -6.17 -9.93 2.13
N PHE A 134 -5.50 -9.70 3.25
CA PHE A 134 -4.39 -10.55 3.67
C PHE A 134 -4.81 -11.98 4.00
N ALA A 135 -6.03 -12.19 4.52
CA ALA A 135 -6.57 -13.52 4.77
C ALA A 135 -6.87 -14.32 3.49
N VAL A 136 -7.25 -13.66 2.40
CA VAL A 136 -7.47 -14.33 1.10
C VAL A 136 -6.16 -14.55 0.35
N CYS A 137 -5.21 -13.62 0.46
CA CYS A 137 -3.95 -13.68 -0.26
C CYS A 137 -2.95 -14.72 0.28
N GLY A 138 -3.00 -15.14 1.54
CA GLY A 138 -2.02 -16.09 2.09
C GLY A 138 -2.30 -16.69 3.45
#